data_AF-A0A5D2J3M3-F1
#
_entry.id   AF-A0A5D2J3M3-F1
#
_cell.length_a   1.000
_cell.length_b   1.000
_cell.length_c   1.000
_cell.angle_alpha   90.00
_cell.angle_beta   90.00
_cell.angle_gamma   90.00
#
_symmetry.space_group_name_H-M   'P 1'
#
loop_
_entity.id
_entity.type
_entity.pdbx_description
1 polymer ?
#
loop_
_entity_poly.entity_id
_entity_poly.type
_entity_poly.pdbx_seq_one_letter_code
_entity_poly.pdbx_strand_id
1 'polypeptide(L)' 'MAAPFLSTPFQPYVYQISVESLCPKQAENELEVRGPPALKAFDPKENPTKAAEGFCRRYAVPLDSLFRKADDESISIPA' A
#
# COMPACT_ATOMS: atom_id res chain seq x y z
N MET A 1 -5.51 -60.81 16.11
CA MET A 1 -5.80 -59.77 17.12
C MET A 1 -4.91 -58.57 16.82
N ALA A 2 -5.48 -57.47 16.33
CA ALA A 2 -4.77 -56.21 16.12
C ALA A 2 -5.38 -55.17 17.07
N ALA A 3 -4.55 -54.49 17.87
CA ALA A 3 -4.99 -53.44 18.77
C ALA A 3 -5.32 -52.15 17.97
N PRO A 4 -6.40 -51.42 18.30
CA PRO A 4 -6.69 -50.17 17.61
C PRO A 4 -5.71 -49.08 18.06
N PHE A 5 -5.08 -48.45 17.08
CA PHE A 5 -4.26 -47.25 17.23
C PHE A 5 -5.18 -46.10 17.66
N LEU A 6 -5.14 -45.72 18.94
CA LEU A 6 -5.87 -44.56 19.44
C LEU A 6 -5.22 -43.29 18.89
N SER A 7 -5.78 -42.75 17.81
CA SER A 7 -5.44 -41.40 17.35
C SER A 7 -5.91 -40.41 18.39
N THR A 8 -4.98 -39.84 19.15
CA THR A 8 -5.27 -38.73 20.05
C THR A 8 -5.71 -37.54 19.19
N PRO A 9 -6.91 -36.97 19.38
CA PRO A 9 -7.35 -35.84 18.58
C PRO A 9 -6.48 -34.62 18.91
N PHE A 10 -5.94 -33.98 17.86
CA PHE A 10 -5.23 -32.71 17.98
C PHE A 10 -6.18 -31.65 18.53
N GLN A 11 -5.89 -31.15 19.73
CA GLN A 11 -6.62 -30.06 20.37
C GLN A 11 -5.86 -28.76 20.08
N PRO A 12 -6.37 -27.85 19.22
CA PRO A 12 -5.70 -26.58 18.96
C PRO A 12 -5.80 -25.69 20.20
N TYR A 13 -4.65 -25.29 20.74
CA TYR A 13 -4.58 -24.30 21.81
C TYR A 13 -4.72 -22.89 21.22
N VAL A 14 -5.71 -22.14 21.70
CA VAL A 14 -5.87 -20.71 21.39
C VAL A 14 -5.36 -19.89 22.57
N TYR A 15 -4.52 -18.90 22.30
CA TYR A 15 -4.02 -17.97 23.31
C TYR A 15 -4.71 -16.62 23.11
N GLN A 16 -5.34 -16.12 24.17
CA GLN A 16 -5.91 -14.78 24.20
C GLN A 16 -4.95 -13.86 24.96
N ILE A 17 -4.48 -12.81 24.30
CA ILE A 17 -3.58 -11.81 24.87
C ILE A 17 -4.37 -10.51 24.97
N SER A 18 -4.38 -9.91 26.16
CA SER A 18 -4.93 -8.58 26.38
C SER A 18 -3.78 -7.59 26.52
N VAL A 19 -3.89 -6.44 25.86
CA VAL A 19 -2.90 -5.36 25.94
C VAL A 19 -3.63 -4.15 26.51
N GLU A 20 -3.24 -3.71 27.71
CA GLU A 20 -3.76 -2.45 28.25
C GLU A 20 -3.16 -1.26 27.48
N SER A 21 -3.96 -0.20 27.32
CA SER A 21 -3.53 1.06 26.69
C SER A 21 -3.12 0.96 25.22
N LEU A 22 -3.72 0.03 24.47
CA LEU A 22 -3.63 0.04 23.00
C LEU A 22 -4.20 1.38 22.48
N CYS A 23 -3.47 2.03 21.56
CA CYS A 23 -3.94 3.28 20.96
C CYS A 23 -5.33 3.04 20.32
N PRO A 24 -6.36 3.85 20.65
CA PRO A 24 -7.73 3.61 20.17
C PRO A 24 -7.87 3.82 18.65
N LYS A 25 -6.87 4.45 18.03
CA LYS A 25 -6.81 4.67 16.59
C LYS A 25 -5.39 4.40 16.10
N GLN A 26 -5.26 3.49 15.12
CA GLN A 26 -4.02 3.37 14.36
C GLN A 26 -3.81 4.67 13.57
N ALA A 27 -2.62 5.26 13.67
CA ALA A 27 -2.28 6.45 12.91
C ALA A 27 -2.51 6.18 11.42
N GLU A 28 -3.12 7.15 10.75
CA GLU A 28 -3.30 7.10 9.30
C GLU A 28 -1.92 7.07 8.66
N ASN A 29 -1.68 6.07 7.82
CA ASN A 29 -0.43 5.95 7.11
C ASN A 29 -0.61 6.68 5.78
N GLU A 30 -0.10 7.90 5.69
CA GLU A 30 -0.05 8.67 4.45
C GLU A 30 0.93 7.96 3.50
N LEU A 31 0.43 6.98 2.75
CA LEU A 31 1.22 6.17 1.84
C LEU A 31 1.35 6.89 0.50
N GLU A 32 2.31 7.79 0.36
CA GLU A 32 2.62 8.36 -0.95
C GLU A 32 3.03 7.25 -1.93
N VAL A 33 2.32 7.14 -3.05
CA VAL A 33 2.70 6.21 -4.11
C VAL A 33 3.64 6.92 -5.08
N ARG A 34 4.86 6.41 -5.20
CA ARG A 34 5.83 6.89 -6.20
C ARG A 34 5.48 6.36 -7.59
N GLY A 35 5.40 7.27 -8.54
CA GLY A 35 5.07 7.03 -9.93
C GLY A 35 6.30 7.05 -10.84
N PRO A 36 6.09 7.18 -12.16
CA PRO A 36 7.19 7.24 -13.11
C PRO A 36 8.09 8.48 -12.87
N PRO A 37 9.31 8.51 -13.43
CA PRO A 37 10.20 9.65 -13.31
C PRO A 37 9.53 10.94 -13.78
N ALA A 38 9.77 12.05 -13.09
CA ALA A 38 9.20 13.37 -13.37
C ALA A 38 9.50 13.87 -14.79
N LEU A 39 10.65 13.48 -15.35
CA LEU A 39 11.06 13.73 -16.73
C LEU A 39 10.30 12.88 -17.77
N LYS A 40 9.72 11.75 -17.37
CA LYS A 40 8.87 10.90 -18.22
C LYS A 40 7.38 11.15 -18.00
N ALA A 41 7.01 11.71 -16.86
CA ALA A 41 5.63 12.06 -16.52
C ALA A 41 5.13 13.29 -17.26
N PHE A 42 6.02 14.21 -17.66
CA PHE A 42 5.67 15.42 -18.39
C PHE A 42 6.58 15.61 -19.60
N ASP A 43 5.98 15.98 -20.73
CA ASP A 43 6.71 16.33 -21.95
C ASP A 43 7.39 17.71 -21.82
N PRO A 44 8.33 18.08 -22.73
CA PRO A 44 8.98 19.40 -22.74
C PRO A 44 8.04 20.60 -22.96
N LYS A 45 6.74 20.35 -23.18
CA LYS A 45 5.66 21.35 -23.21
C LYS A 45 4.82 21.37 -21.92
N GLU A 46 5.28 20.70 -20.86
CA GLU A 46 4.61 20.53 -19.56
C GLU A 46 3.27 19.79 -19.60
N ASN A 47 2.94 19.14 -20.73
CA ASN A 47 1.75 18.31 -20.81
C ASN A 47 2.00 16.95 -20.14
N PRO A 48 1.02 16.44 -19.35
CA PRO A 48 1.12 15.11 -18.77
C PRO A 48 1.18 14.05 -19.88
N THR A 49 2.14 13.13 -19.76
CA THR A 49 2.29 12.05 -20.73
C THR A 49 1.34 10.90 -20.43
N LYS A 50 1.20 9.95 -21.36
CA LYS A 50 0.46 8.70 -21.14
C LYS A 50 0.91 7.92 -19.89
N ALA A 51 2.15 8.11 -19.45
CA ALA A 51 2.66 7.49 -18.22
C ALA A 51 2.06 8.15 -16.97
N ALA A 52 1.93 9.48 -16.95
CA ALA A 52 1.26 10.20 -15.88
C ALA A 52 -0.25 9.95 -15.88
N GLU A 53 -0.90 9.96 -17.05
CA GLU A 53 -2.32 9.63 -17.19
C GLU A 53 -2.63 8.20 -16.73
N GLY A 54 -1.80 7.23 -17.14
CA GLY A 54 -1.93 5.83 -16.71
C GLY A 54 -1.71 5.65 -15.22
N PHE A 55 -0.79 6.42 -14.62
CA PHE A 55 -0.56 6.44 -13.19
C PHE A 55 -1.77 6.99 -12.44
N CYS A 56 -2.25 8.18 -12.79
CA CYS A 56 -3.48 8.76 -12.25
C CYS A 56 -4.70 7.84 -12.38
N ARG A 57 -4.87 7.21 -13.56
CA ARG A 57 -5.98 6.28 -13.81
C ARG A 57 -5.91 5.03 -12.93
N ARG A 58 -4.72 4.50 -12.65
CA ARG A 58 -4.55 3.30 -11.82
C ARG A 58 -4.92 3.55 -10.36
N TYR A 59 -4.67 4.76 -9.87
CA TYR A 59 -4.94 5.15 -8.50
C TYR A 59 -6.20 6.03 -8.35
N ALA A 60 -6.95 6.22 -9.43
CA ALA A 60 -8.19 7.02 -9.48
C ALA A 60 -8.04 8.46 -8.96
N VAL A 61 -6.87 9.08 -9.17
CA VAL A 61 -6.54 10.43 -8.71
C VAL A 61 -6.54 11.40 -9.91
N PRO A 62 -7.10 12.62 -9.78
CA PRO A 62 -6.99 13.62 -10.83
C PRO A 62 -5.53 14.01 -11.09
N LEU A 63 -5.24 14.41 -12.33
CA LEU A 63 -3.90 14.88 -12.72
C LEU A 63 -3.45 16.09 -11.88
N ASP A 64 -4.40 16.93 -11.44
CA ASP A 64 -4.17 18.07 -10.57
C ASP A 64 -3.67 17.69 -9.15
N SER A 65 -3.81 16.42 -8.74
CA SER A 65 -3.28 15.91 -7.47
C SER A 65 -1.86 15.35 -7.59
N LEU A 66 -1.27 15.33 -8.80
CA LEU A 66 0.12 14.96 -8.97
C LEU A 66 1.04 16.08 -8.52
N PHE A 67 2.02 15.75 -7.70
CA PHE A 67 3.09 16.66 -7.36
C PHE A 67 4.45 16.01 -7.60
N ARG A 68 5.45 16.84 -7.91
CA ARG A 68 6.86 16.43 -7.96
C ARG A 68 7.46 16.70 -6.60
N LYS A 69 8.07 15.68 -5.98
CA LYS A 69 8.89 15.91 -4.79
C LYS A 69 10.23 16.48 -5.23
N ALA A 70 10.74 17.49 -4.54
CA ALA A 70 12.05 18.06 -4.87
C ALA A 70 13.20 17.08 -4.56
N ASP A 71 12.94 16.13 -3.66
CA ASP A 71 13.91 15.17 -3.13
C ASP A 71 13.97 13.87 -3.94
N ASP A 72 12.96 13.62 -4.78
CA ASP A 72 12.78 12.38 -5.54
C ASP A 72 12.40 12.75 -6.98
N GLU A 73 13.18 12.34 -7.97
CA GLU A 73 12.95 12.65 -9.40
C GLU A 73 11.71 11.91 -9.97
N SER A 74 10.69 11.62 -9.15
CA SER A 74 9.46 10.93 -9.51
C SER A 74 8.21 11.78 -9.19
N ILE A 75 7.11 11.46 -9.88
CA ILE A 75 5.80 12.02 -9.53
C ILE A 75 5.15 11.19 -8.43
N SER A 76 4.51 11.85 -7.48
CA SER A 76 3.79 11.21 -6.38
C SER A 76 2.33 11.63 -6.35
N ILE A 77 1.49 10.76 -5.80
CA ILE A 77 0.10 11.04 -5.45
C ILE A 77 -0.10 10.85 -3.95
N PRO A 78 -0.97 11.65 -3.31
CA PRO A 78 -1.45 11.33 -1.98
C PRO A 78 -2.37 10.10 -2.08
N ALA A 79 -2.13 9.07 -1.26
CA ALA A 79 -3.03 7.90 -1.14
C ALA A 79 -3.96 8.03 0.05
#